data_AF-A0A2A2REN5-F1
#
_entry.id   AF-A0A2A2REN5-F1
#
_cell.length_a   1.000
_cell.length_b   1.000
_cell.length_c   1.000
_cell.angle_alpha   90.00
_cell.angle_beta   90.00
_cell.angle_gamma   90.00
#
_symmetry.space_group_name_H-M   'P 1'
#
loop_
_entity.id
_entity.type
_entity.pdbx_description
1 polymer ?
#
loop_
_entity_poly.entity_id
_entity_poly.type
_entity_poly.pdbx_seq_one_letter_code
_entity_poly.pdbx_strand_id
1 'polypeptide(L)'
;MLSRAVPFAWTLANTLRAAALALLLGGFGVWLATGAHLGFTQTSLVTIKRDEVTGIDYPERRPGFVAGVEIPLGTAAAAIALALLSLAADRRRPAA
;
A
#
# COMPACT_ATOMS: atom_id res chain seq x y z
N MET A 1 36.22 24.98 -15.42
CA MET A 1 35.27 24.41 -16.40
C MET A 1 34.38 23.44 -15.66
N LEU A 2 33.06 23.67 -15.65
CA LEU A 2 32.11 23.05 -14.73
C LEU A 2 32.02 21.52 -14.88
N SER A 3 32.17 20.82 -13.77
CA SER A 3 31.80 19.41 -13.60
C SER A 3 30.29 19.26 -13.79
N ARG A 4 29.87 18.64 -14.90
CA ARG A 4 28.48 18.18 -15.09
C ARG A 4 28.32 16.81 -14.43
N ALA A 5 28.26 16.81 -13.10
CA ALA A 5 27.70 15.68 -12.39
C ALA A 5 26.17 15.74 -12.57
N VAL A 6 25.63 14.93 -13.47
CA VAL A 6 24.20 14.60 -13.46
C VAL A 6 24.08 13.11 -13.15
N PRO A 7 24.19 12.68 -11.88
CA PRO A 7 24.19 11.26 -11.57
C PRO A 7 22.77 10.83 -11.18
N PHE A 8 21.82 10.85 -12.12
CA PHE A 8 20.60 10.04 -11.98
C PHE A 8 19.77 9.98 -13.27
N ALA A 9 20.19 9.21 -14.27
CA ALA A 9 19.26 8.83 -15.34
C ALA A 9 18.37 7.69 -14.82
N TRP A 10 17.19 8.04 -14.28
CA TRP A 10 16.17 7.04 -13.95
C TRP A 10 15.74 6.34 -15.24
N THR A 11 16.16 5.10 -15.42
CA THR A 11 15.69 4.31 -16.55
C THR A 11 14.26 3.84 -16.28
N LEU A 12 13.44 3.63 -17.33
CA LEU A 12 12.04 3.19 -17.19
C LEU A 12 11.90 1.92 -16.31
N ALA A 13 12.84 0.98 -16.44
CA ALA A 13 12.84 -0.23 -15.61
C ALA A 13 13.10 0.06 -14.13
N ASN A 14 13.99 1.02 -13.83
CA ASN A 14 14.26 1.43 -12.45
C ASN A 14 13.08 2.20 -11.85
N THR A 15 12.39 3.04 -12.62
CA THR A 15 11.17 3.71 -12.13
C THR A 15 10.05 2.70 -11.84
N LEU A 16 9.84 1.72 -12.72
CA LEU A 16 8.89 0.62 -12.51
C LEU A 16 9.23 -0.20 -11.25
N ARG A 17 10.52 -0.50 -11.02
CA ARG A 17 10.98 -1.20 -9.80
C ARG A 17 10.75 -0.39 -8.54
N ALA A 18 11.09 0.90 -8.55
CA ALA A 18 10.87 1.78 -7.42
C ALA A 18 9.38 1.92 -7.10
N ALA A 19 8.54 2.05 -8.13
CA ALA A 19 7.08 2.08 -7.96
C ALA A 19 6.53 0.75 -7.40
N ALA A 20 7.02 -0.39 -7.89
CA ALA A 20 6.65 -1.71 -7.37
C ALA A 20 6.99 -1.83 -5.88
N LEU A 21 8.21 -1.44 -5.50
CA LEU A 21 8.67 -1.48 -4.11
C LEU A 21 7.86 -0.53 -3.23
N ALA A 22 7.60 0.69 -3.70
CA ALA A 22 6.81 1.68 -2.98
C ALA A 22 5.36 1.22 -2.76
N LEU A 23 4.73 0.61 -3.76
CA LEU A 23 3.38 0.05 -3.61
C LEU A 23 3.35 -1.10 -2.60
N LEU A 24 4.29 -2.03 -2.69
CA LEU A 24 4.34 -3.17 -1.79
C LEU A 24 4.53 -2.72 -0.34
N LEU A 25 5.51 -1.85 -0.09
CA LEU A 25 5.80 -1.32 1.24
C LEU A 25 4.68 -0.42 1.75
N GLY A 26 4.10 0.42 0.88
CA GLY A 26 2.98 1.29 1.24
C GLY A 26 1.74 0.51 1.63
N GLY A 27 1.36 -0.50 0.85
CA GLY A 27 0.20 -1.34 1.13
C GLY A 27 0.37 -2.17 2.41
N PHE A 28 1.52 -2.83 2.58
CA PHE A 28 1.84 -3.52 3.82
C PHE A 28 1.90 -2.56 5.02
N GLY A 29 2.50 -1.39 4.85
CA GLY A 29 2.60 -0.36 5.88
C GLY A 29 1.23 0.12 6.35
N VAL A 30 0.32 0.41 5.43
CA VAL A 30 -1.07 0.80 5.76
C VAL A 30 -1.81 -0.33 6.47
N TRP A 31 -1.67 -1.56 6.00
CA TRP A 31 -2.31 -2.72 6.62
C TRP A 31 -1.82 -2.96 8.04
N LEU A 32 -0.50 -2.90 8.27
CA LEU A 32 0.08 -3.01 9.61
C LEU A 32 -0.34 -1.84 10.51
N ALA A 33 -0.30 -0.60 10.00
CA ALA A 33 -0.64 0.59 10.77
C ALA A 33 -2.11 0.66 11.21
N THR A 34 -3.00 -0.01 10.48
CA THR A 34 -4.44 -0.04 10.78
C THR A 34 -4.88 -1.28 11.55
N GLY A 35 -3.95 -2.17 11.93
CA GLY A 35 -4.20 -3.29 12.85
C GLY A 35 -4.07 -4.69 12.25
N ALA A 36 -3.56 -4.82 11.02
CA ALA A 36 -3.32 -6.10 10.35
C ALA A 36 -4.57 -7.00 10.29
N HIS A 37 -5.71 -6.40 9.97
CA HIS A 37 -7.00 -7.10 9.98
C HIS A 37 -7.07 -8.12 8.84
N LEU A 38 -7.33 -9.39 9.18
CA LEU A 38 -7.39 -10.51 8.22
C LEU A 38 -8.71 -10.56 7.43
N GLY A 39 -9.75 -9.85 7.87
CA GLY A 39 -11.00 -9.72 7.12
C GLY A 39 -10.92 -8.61 6.07
N PHE A 40 -12.07 -8.28 5.46
CA PHE A 40 -12.20 -7.17 4.51
C PHE A 40 -12.08 -5.80 5.20
N THR A 41 -11.74 -4.78 4.41
CA THR A 41 -11.65 -3.38 4.85
C THR A 41 -12.95 -2.91 5.49
N GLN A 42 -12.81 -2.22 6.61
CA GLN A 42 -13.91 -1.62 7.34
C GLN A 42 -13.78 -0.10 7.31
N THR A 43 -14.88 0.59 7.01
CA THR A 43 -14.98 2.07 7.05
C THR A 43 -15.78 2.58 8.25
N SER A 44 -16.24 1.66 9.09
CA SER A 44 -16.92 1.96 10.34
C SER A 44 -16.60 0.91 11.38
N LEU A 45 -16.37 1.34 12.61
CA LEU A 45 -16.10 0.49 13.76
C LEU A 45 -17.31 0.46 14.68
N VAL A 46 -17.56 -0.70 15.29
CA VAL A 46 -18.59 -0.85 16.33
C VAL A 46 -17.89 -0.82 17.68
N THR A 47 -18.21 0.18 18.48
CA THR A 47 -17.71 0.30 19.86
C THR A 47 -18.89 0.13 20.81
N ILE A 48 -18.72 -0.67 21.87
CA ILE A 48 -19.72 -0.76 22.93
C ILE A 48 -19.63 0.50 23.78
N LYS A 49 -20.77 1.18 23.92
CA LYS A 49 -20.91 2.38 24.74
C LYS A 49 -21.97 2.14 25.78
N ARG A 50 -21.75 2.68 26.98
CA ARG A 50 -22.70 2.58 28.08
C ARG A 50 -23.54 3.84 28.15
N ASP A 51 -24.85 3.67 28.21
CA ASP A 51 -25.78 4.76 28.45
C ASP A 51 -25.69 5.23 29.91
N GLU A 52 -25.54 6.53 30.13
CA GLU A 52 -25.31 7.11 31.48
C GLU A 52 -26.57 7.12 32.35
N VAL A 53 -27.76 7.11 31.73
CA VAL A 53 -29.05 7.18 32.43
C VAL A 53 -29.54 5.79 32.79
N THR A 54 -29.50 4.89 31.82
CA THR A 54 -30.06 3.54 31.93
C THR A 54 -29.02 2.49 32.34
N GLY A 55 -27.73 2.78 32.15
CA GLY A 55 -26.65 1.82 32.42
C GLY A 55 -26.57 0.67 31.40
N ILE A 56 -27.33 0.73 30.31
CA ILE A 56 -27.39 -0.31 29.28
C ILE A 56 -26.25 -0.11 28.29
N ASP A 57 -25.59 -1.22 27.93
CA ASP A 57 -24.57 -1.24 26.88
C ASP A 57 -25.23 -1.33 25.50
N TYR A 58 -24.82 -0.44 24.59
CA TYR A 58 -25.30 -0.44 23.21
C TYR A 58 -24.13 -0.33 22.21
N PRO A 59 -24.25 -0.98 21.04
CA PRO A 59 -23.27 -0.83 19.97
C PRO A 59 -23.45 0.54 19.29
N GLU A 60 -22.42 1.36 19.33
CA GLU A 60 -22.35 2.64 18.60
C GLU A 60 -21.44 2.46 17.38
N ARG A 61 -21.96 2.73 16.19
CA ARG A 61 -21.17 2.73 14.95
C ARG A 61 -20.46 4.08 14.82
N ARG A 62 -19.14 4.07 14.80
CA ARG A 62 -18.32 5.26 14.58
C ARG A 62 -17.54 5.17 13.27
N PRO A 63 -17.25 6.30 12.61
CA PRO A 63 -16.32 6.32 11.49
C PRO A 63 -14.95 5.79 11.92
N GLY A 64 -14.35 4.90 11.12
CA GLY A 64 -13.03 4.37 11.39
C GLY A 64 -12.56 3.50 10.23
N PHE A 65 -11.31 3.63 9.84
CA PHE A 65 -10.74 2.89 8.72
C PHE A 65 -9.79 1.80 9.23
N VAL A 66 -10.10 0.56 8.90
CA VAL A 66 -9.24 -0.60 9.14
C VAL A 66 -9.02 -1.27 7.81
N ALA A 67 -7.77 -1.28 7.33
CA ALA A 67 -7.43 -1.93 6.07
C ALA A 67 -7.56 -3.44 6.24
N GLY A 68 -8.30 -4.06 5.33
CA GLY A 68 -8.40 -5.51 5.27
C GLY A 68 -7.23 -6.15 4.52
N VAL A 69 -7.25 -7.48 4.49
CA VAL A 69 -6.21 -8.30 3.84
C VAL A 69 -6.12 -8.08 2.32
N GLU A 70 -7.17 -7.56 1.69
CA GLU A 70 -7.17 -7.22 0.28
C GLU A 70 -6.24 -6.06 -0.07
N ILE A 71 -5.92 -5.17 0.89
CA ILE A 71 -4.98 -4.06 0.66
C ILE A 71 -3.56 -4.56 0.39
N PRO A 72 -2.90 -5.31 1.29
CA PRO A 72 -1.56 -5.83 1.01
C PRO A 72 -1.56 -6.78 -0.18
N LEU A 73 -2.62 -7.58 -0.35
CA LEU A 73 -2.73 -8.52 -1.48
C LEU A 73 -2.86 -7.79 -2.82
N GLY A 74 -3.70 -6.77 -2.90
CA GLY A 74 -3.88 -5.93 -4.09
C GLY A 74 -2.61 -5.15 -4.44
N THR A 75 -1.95 -4.56 -3.44
CA THR A 75 -0.67 -3.88 -3.67
C THR A 75 0.46 -4.84 -4.05
N ALA A 76 0.46 -6.07 -3.53
CA ALA A 76 1.42 -7.09 -3.92
C ALA A 76 1.20 -7.54 -5.37
N ALA A 77 -0.05 -7.76 -5.78
CA ALA A 77 -0.39 -8.09 -7.16
C ALA A 77 0.05 -6.97 -8.13
N ALA A 78 -0.23 -5.70 -7.78
CA ALA A 78 0.22 -4.56 -8.57
C ALA A 78 1.75 -4.44 -8.62
N ALA A 79 2.43 -4.65 -7.50
CA ALA A 79 3.90 -4.64 -7.43
C ALA A 79 4.52 -5.74 -8.31
N ILE A 80 3.96 -6.96 -8.30
CA ILE A 80 4.38 -8.05 -9.18
C ILE A 80 4.20 -7.66 -10.65
N ALA A 81 3.05 -7.09 -11.02
CA ALA A 81 2.80 -6.64 -12.39
C ALA A 81 3.84 -5.60 -12.85
N LEU A 82 4.13 -4.60 -12.01
CA LEU A 82 5.14 -3.59 -12.31
C LEU A 82 6.55 -4.18 -12.40
N ALA A 83 6.89 -5.14 -11.54
CA ALA A 83 8.17 -5.84 -11.60
C ALA A 83 8.32 -6.64 -12.91
N LEU A 84 7.27 -7.34 -13.35
CA LEU A 84 7.25 -8.05 -14.64
C LEU A 84 7.40 -7.08 -15.82
N LEU A 85 6.71 -5.94 -15.77
CA LEU A 85 6.85 -4.89 -16.79
C LEU A 85 8.26 -4.30 -16.81
N SER A 86 8.90 -4.12 -15.65
CA SER A 86 10.28 -3.69 -15.56
C SER A 86 11.24 -4.69 -16.24
N LEU A 87 11.06 -5.99 -16.01
CA LEU A 87 11.85 -7.04 -16.65
C LEU A 87 11.66 -7.05 -18.17
N ALA A 88 10.41 -6.87 -18.64
CA ALA A 88 10.13 -6.75 -20.07
C ALA A 88 10.76 -5.50 -20.68
N ALA A 89 10.77 -4.37 -19.96
CA ALA A 89 11.38 -3.12 -20.41
C ALA A 89 12.92 -3.21 -20.50
N ASP A 90 13.57 -3.88 -19.55
CA ASP A 90 15.02 -4.11 -19.59
C ASP A 90 15.42 -5.02 -20.76
N ARG A 91 14.64 -6.07 -21.06
CA ARG A 91 14.90 -6.96 -22.21
C ARG A 91 14.81 -6.25 -23.57
N ARG A 92 14.05 -5.15 -23.65
CA ARG A 92 13.89 -4.36 -24.88
C ARG A 92 14.97 -3.30 -25.05
N ARG A 93 15.89 -3.14 -24.11
CA ARG A 93 17.05 -2.28 -24.30
C ARG A 93 18.05 -3.01 -25.21
N PRO A 94 18.32 -2.51 -26.43
CA PRO A 94 19.40 -3.05 -27.22
C PRO A 94 20.72 -2.87 -26.46
N ALA A 95 21.55 -3.92 -26.45
CA ALA A 95 22.93 -3.79 -26.01
C ALA A 95 23.62 -2.79 -26.96
N ALA A 96 23.99 -1.63 -26.43
CA ALA A 96 24.79 -0.63 -27.13
C ALA A 96 26.27 -1.03 -27.10
#